data_AF-Q4JB84-F1
#
_entry.id   AF-Q4JB84-F1
#
_cell.length_a   1.000
_cell.length_b   1.000
_cell.length_c   1.000
_cell.angle_alpha   90.00
_cell.angle_beta   90.00
_cell.angle_gamma   90.00
#
_symmetry.space_group_name_H-M   'P 1'
#
loop_
_entity.id
_entity.type
_entity.pdbx_description
1 polymer ?
#
loop_
_entity_poly.entity_id
_entity_poly.type
_entity_poly.pdbx_seq_one_letter_code
_entity_poly.pdbx_strand_id
1 'polypeptide(L)'
;MIYILGSGIAGLSSAISLKLAGHKVTIITKKIDGGSTPIAKGGIAVPLGVDDSAEKHIQDTLRVGKNLCDYKIVEYVVREGLKVVEILQKLGFNFDKDLRLEGGHSSRRVLHKGDETGREIWNFLYKKALDLHIPIVIDELTLILSKNNKVYGFATRNRGRIENIDKLVLATGGYGYLFAYTSNKETNLGEGIALGFKAGALVSDMEFIQFHPTVTSLDGEAFLLSETLRGEGGIIVNEKGERFLYKYDERGELAPRDIIARAIYFEMINGHKIYMDLSKIEDFEKNFPTLSNYLRRHGYDHQSSLIPIFPGAHYTIGGLRVNLKGETNVENLYAIGEVSDSGLHGANRLASNSLLESLVFGFNLQNYVDECWEGVQASGGITYELQVRETRDENTINVRDIQKINWESLGIVRNEEAIRKAIEVYRRHSTNEAIISHMIGLASLIRSESRGVHFRSDYPEEKEEWNGKRIYFLMSNKEYGRL
;
A
#
# COMPACT_ATOMS: atom_id res chain seq x y z
N MET A 1 -16.70 -6.49 -22.38
CA MET A 1 -16.45 -5.23 -21.65
C MET A 1 -15.38 -5.45 -20.60
N ILE A 2 -14.45 -4.50 -20.41
CA ILE A 2 -13.46 -4.53 -19.31
C ILE A 2 -13.99 -3.74 -18.12
N TYR A 3 -13.89 -4.32 -16.92
CA TYR A 3 -14.27 -3.64 -15.67
C TYR A 3 -13.07 -3.43 -14.76
N ILE A 4 -12.97 -2.23 -14.21
CA ILE A 4 -11.89 -1.81 -13.30
C ILE A 4 -12.50 -1.46 -11.94
N LEU A 5 -12.02 -2.10 -10.87
CA LEU A 5 -12.49 -1.89 -9.51
C LEU A 5 -11.53 -0.97 -8.77
N GLY A 6 -11.90 0.29 -8.63
CA GLY A 6 -11.13 1.32 -7.94
C GLY A 6 -10.82 2.53 -8.82
N SER A 7 -10.95 3.72 -8.23
CA SER A 7 -10.69 5.02 -8.87
C SER A 7 -9.40 5.69 -8.36
N GLY A 8 -8.46 4.92 -7.84
CA GLY A 8 -7.11 5.38 -7.53
C GLY A 8 -6.26 5.56 -8.79
N ILE A 9 -5.00 5.96 -8.62
CA ILE A 9 -4.07 6.20 -9.73
C ILE A 9 -3.88 4.99 -10.66
N ALA A 10 -3.84 3.76 -10.12
CA ALA A 10 -3.74 2.53 -10.91
C ALA A 10 -5.00 2.30 -11.77
N GLY A 11 -6.18 2.45 -11.17
CA GLY A 11 -7.45 2.24 -11.86
C GLY A 11 -7.76 3.30 -12.91
N LEU A 12 -7.49 4.57 -12.61
CA LEU A 12 -7.69 5.66 -13.57
C LEU A 12 -6.69 5.60 -14.73
N SER A 13 -5.41 5.36 -14.48
CA SER A 13 -4.40 5.26 -15.55
C SER A 13 -4.64 4.06 -16.47
N SER A 14 -5.00 2.90 -15.92
CA SER A 14 -5.42 1.74 -16.73
C SER A 14 -6.69 1.99 -17.54
N ALA A 15 -7.68 2.66 -16.96
CA ALA A 15 -8.89 2.98 -17.70
C ALA A 15 -8.60 3.89 -18.89
N ILE A 16 -7.75 4.90 -18.68
CA ILE A 16 -7.34 5.85 -19.73
C ILE A 16 -6.54 5.13 -20.82
N SER A 17 -5.54 4.32 -20.46
CA SER A 17 -4.72 3.59 -21.46
C SER A 17 -5.57 2.66 -22.30
N LEU A 18 -6.41 1.83 -21.66
CA LEU A 18 -7.30 0.89 -22.35
C LEU A 18 -8.33 1.60 -23.23
N LYS A 19 -8.89 2.73 -22.77
CA LYS A 19 -9.83 3.53 -23.56
C LYS A 19 -9.16 4.12 -24.80
N LEU A 20 -7.93 4.63 -24.68
CA LEU A 20 -7.15 5.16 -25.79
C LEU A 20 -6.74 4.06 -26.79
N ALA A 21 -6.52 2.84 -26.32
CA ALA A 21 -6.30 1.65 -27.17
C ALA A 21 -7.58 1.12 -27.85
N GLY A 22 -8.75 1.73 -27.59
CA GLY A 22 -10.01 1.37 -28.25
C GLY A 22 -10.90 0.39 -27.49
N HIS A 23 -10.53 -0.01 -26.27
CA HIS A 23 -11.38 -0.89 -25.47
C HIS A 23 -12.57 -0.18 -24.84
N LYS A 24 -13.65 -0.93 -24.62
CA LYS A 24 -14.77 -0.50 -23.79
C LYS A 24 -14.45 -0.82 -22.33
N VAL A 25 -14.44 0.22 -21.50
CA VAL A 25 -14.05 0.16 -20.09
C VAL A 25 -15.13 0.78 -19.22
N THR A 26 -15.34 0.23 -18.03
CA THR A 26 -16.14 0.84 -16.95
C THR A 26 -15.37 0.77 -15.63
N ILE A 27 -15.31 1.89 -14.91
CA ILE A 27 -14.77 1.95 -13.55
C ILE A 27 -15.92 1.79 -12.55
N ILE A 28 -15.73 0.94 -11.55
CA ILE A 28 -16.59 0.84 -10.37
C ILE A 28 -15.75 1.17 -9.15
N THR A 29 -16.23 2.04 -8.28
CA THR A 29 -15.51 2.46 -7.08
C THR A 29 -16.48 2.66 -5.93
N LYS A 30 -16.09 2.28 -4.70
CA LYS A 30 -16.94 2.51 -3.53
C LYS A 30 -17.00 3.98 -3.12
N LYS A 31 -15.95 4.74 -3.43
CA LYS A 31 -15.84 6.17 -3.13
C LYS A 31 -14.85 6.79 -4.11
N ILE A 32 -15.31 7.78 -4.88
CA ILE A 32 -14.54 8.37 -5.98
C ILE A 32 -13.18 8.90 -5.49
N ASP A 33 -13.18 9.66 -4.40
CA ASP A 33 -11.99 10.24 -3.77
C ASP A 33 -11.47 9.40 -2.58
N GLY A 34 -11.88 8.14 -2.51
CA GLY A 34 -11.36 7.16 -1.57
C GLY A 34 -9.91 6.75 -1.87
N GLY A 35 -9.43 5.73 -1.18
CA GLY A 35 -8.09 5.20 -1.34
C GLY A 35 -6.99 6.11 -0.78
N SER A 36 -5.74 5.72 -1.05
CA SER A 36 -4.54 6.44 -0.59
C SER A 36 -4.02 7.46 -1.60
N THR A 37 -4.35 7.32 -2.89
CA THR A 37 -3.87 8.25 -3.93
C THR A 37 -4.20 9.71 -3.60
N PRO A 38 -5.45 10.09 -3.28
CA PRO A 38 -5.80 11.50 -3.13
C PRO A 38 -5.21 12.17 -1.88
N ILE A 39 -4.56 11.42 -1.00
CA ILE A 39 -3.90 11.90 0.22
C ILE A 39 -2.38 11.65 0.21
N ALA A 40 -1.82 11.18 -0.92
CA ALA A 40 -0.39 10.96 -1.03
C ALA A 40 0.34 12.30 -1.22
N LYS A 41 1.24 12.59 -0.28
CA LYS A 41 2.02 13.85 -0.21
C LYS A 41 3.43 13.76 -0.78
N GLY A 42 3.94 12.54 -0.95
CA GLY A 42 5.25 12.28 -1.53
C GLY A 42 5.27 12.57 -3.03
N GLY A 43 6.02 11.78 -3.78
CA GLY A 43 6.09 11.93 -5.23
C GLY A 43 6.17 10.61 -5.98
N ILE A 44 6.69 10.69 -7.20
CA ILE A 44 6.97 9.53 -8.06
C ILE A 44 8.48 9.47 -8.25
N ALA A 45 9.08 8.34 -7.89
CA ALA A 45 10.51 8.14 -8.07
C ALA A 45 10.83 7.79 -9.53
N VAL A 46 11.58 8.64 -10.23
CA VAL A 46 12.05 8.38 -11.59
C VAL A 46 13.46 8.96 -11.77
N PRO A 47 14.43 8.19 -12.30
CA PRO A 47 15.83 8.61 -12.36
C PRO A 47 16.09 9.63 -13.48
N LEU A 48 15.65 10.88 -13.27
CA LEU A 48 15.81 12.02 -14.19
C LEU A 48 16.96 12.96 -13.80
N GLY A 49 17.55 12.78 -12.62
CA GLY A 49 18.64 13.62 -12.13
C GLY A 49 19.92 13.46 -12.95
N VAL A 50 20.70 14.54 -13.09
CA VAL A 50 21.98 14.54 -13.83
C VAL A 50 22.95 13.49 -13.31
N ASP A 51 22.96 13.29 -11.98
CA ASP A 51 23.82 12.31 -11.31
C ASP A 51 23.10 10.98 -10.99
N ASP A 52 21.90 10.75 -11.52
CA ASP A 52 21.11 9.55 -11.25
C ASP A 52 21.09 8.56 -12.43
N SER A 53 20.64 7.33 -12.17
CA SER A 53 20.49 6.29 -13.20
C SER A 53 19.45 5.26 -12.82
N ALA A 54 18.94 4.52 -13.81
CA ALA A 54 18.08 3.37 -13.56
C ALA A 54 18.77 2.36 -12.64
N GLU A 55 20.06 2.11 -12.85
CA GLU A 55 20.85 1.18 -12.04
C GLU A 55 20.92 1.60 -10.57
N LYS A 56 21.14 2.89 -10.28
CA LYS A 56 21.11 3.42 -8.89
C LYS A 56 19.72 3.23 -8.25
N HIS A 57 18.65 3.50 -8.98
CA HIS A 57 17.29 3.34 -8.48
C HIS A 57 16.92 1.85 -8.26
N ILE A 58 17.36 0.96 -9.15
CA ILE A 58 17.24 -0.49 -8.99
C ILE A 58 17.96 -0.93 -7.70
N GLN A 59 19.21 -0.51 -7.50
CA GLN A 59 19.98 -0.86 -6.30
C GLN A 59 19.34 -0.35 -5.00
N ASP A 60 18.83 0.89 -4.99
CA ASP A 60 18.11 1.41 -3.83
C ASP A 60 16.85 0.60 -3.52
N THR A 61 16.11 0.20 -4.56
CA THR A 61 14.90 -0.62 -4.40
C THR A 61 15.24 -2.01 -3.85
N LEU A 62 16.23 -2.69 -4.43
CA LEU A 62 16.68 -4.01 -3.97
C LEU A 62 17.21 -3.98 -2.53
N ARG A 63 18.00 -2.95 -2.19
CA ARG A 63 18.57 -2.78 -0.84
C ARG A 63 17.46 -2.61 0.19
N VAL A 64 16.47 -1.76 -0.09
CA VAL A 64 15.36 -1.54 0.85
C VAL A 64 14.47 -2.79 0.93
N GLY A 65 14.24 -3.51 -0.17
CA GLY A 65 13.43 -4.72 -0.19
C GLY A 65 14.07 -5.99 0.41
N LYS A 66 15.30 -5.90 0.94
CA LYS A 66 15.97 -6.96 1.74
C LYS A 66 15.96 -8.37 1.11
N ASN A 67 16.40 -8.47 -0.15
CA ASN A 67 16.53 -9.73 -0.90
C ASN A 67 15.20 -10.48 -1.16
N LEU A 68 14.06 -9.79 -1.05
CA LEU A 68 12.76 -10.35 -1.42
C LEU A 68 12.16 -9.69 -2.67
N CYS A 69 12.80 -8.66 -3.22
CA CYS A 69 12.37 -8.10 -4.51
C CYS A 69 12.51 -9.11 -5.65
N ASP A 70 11.56 -9.08 -6.58
CA ASP A 70 11.73 -9.70 -7.90
C ASP A 70 12.53 -8.74 -8.78
N TYR A 71 13.78 -9.10 -9.09
CA TYR A 71 14.68 -8.25 -9.87
C TYR A 71 14.08 -7.83 -11.23
N LYS A 72 13.39 -8.74 -11.92
CA LYS A 72 12.82 -8.45 -13.24
C LYS A 72 11.73 -7.38 -13.14
N ILE A 73 10.94 -7.43 -12.08
CA ILE A 73 9.89 -6.45 -11.81
C ILE A 73 10.49 -5.12 -11.38
N VAL A 74 11.53 -5.11 -10.54
CA VAL A 74 12.26 -3.89 -10.17
C VAL A 74 12.83 -3.21 -11.41
N GLU A 75 13.53 -3.96 -12.26
CA GLU A 75 14.10 -3.44 -13.49
C GLU A 75 13.00 -2.90 -14.43
N TYR A 76 11.94 -3.67 -14.65
CA TYR A 76 10.80 -3.26 -15.47
C TYR A 76 10.19 -1.94 -14.98
N VAL A 77 9.83 -1.85 -13.70
CA VAL A 77 9.16 -0.67 -13.15
C VAL A 77 10.06 0.57 -13.20
N VAL A 78 11.34 0.43 -12.87
CA VAL A 78 12.28 1.56 -12.91
C VAL A 78 12.48 2.06 -14.35
N ARG A 79 12.68 1.15 -15.31
CA ARG A 79 12.93 1.53 -16.71
C ARG A 79 11.67 2.08 -17.40
N GLU A 80 10.51 1.48 -17.15
CA GLU A 80 9.23 1.96 -17.69
C GLU A 80 8.75 3.26 -17.03
N GLY A 81 9.19 3.54 -15.80
CA GLY A 81 8.88 4.77 -15.08
C GLY A 81 9.14 6.05 -15.87
N LEU A 82 10.25 6.09 -16.61
CA LEU A 82 10.61 7.21 -17.48
C LEU A 82 9.55 7.45 -18.56
N LYS A 83 9.16 6.39 -19.27
CA LYS A 83 8.14 6.44 -20.34
C LYS A 83 6.77 6.84 -19.81
N VAL A 84 6.43 6.38 -18.62
CA VAL A 84 5.16 6.67 -17.95
C VAL A 84 5.06 8.14 -17.53
N VAL A 85 6.16 8.75 -17.10
CA VAL A 85 6.21 10.21 -16.87
C VAL A 85 6.02 10.96 -18.18
N GLU A 86 6.66 10.54 -19.26
CA GLU A 86 6.44 11.14 -20.58
C GLU A 86 4.98 11.03 -21.05
N ILE A 87 4.32 9.89 -20.79
CA ILE A 87 2.89 9.70 -21.08
C ILE A 87 2.06 10.72 -20.29
N LEU A 88 2.29 10.86 -18.98
CA LEU A 88 1.58 11.84 -18.15
C LEU A 88 1.76 13.27 -18.68
N GLN A 89 2.99 13.64 -19.07
CA GLN A 89 3.29 14.94 -19.64
C GLN A 89 2.58 15.16 -20.99
N LYS A 90 2.59 14.15 -21.88
CA LYS A 90 1.86 14.19 -23.16
C LYS A 90 0.35 14.32 -22.98
N LEU A 91 -0.21 13.75 -21.90
CA LEU A 91 -1.62 13.92 -21.54
C LEU A 91 -1.91 15.32 -20.94
N GLY A 92 -0.87 16.08 -20.57
CA GLY A 92 -0.95 17.45 -20.07
C GLY A 92 -0.63 17.66 -18.59
N PHE A 93 -0.09 16.66 -17.88
CA PHE A 93 0.31 16.80 -16.48
C PHE A 93 1.73 17.38 -16.36
N ASN A 94 1.89 18.46 -15.59
CA ASN A 94 3.18 19.12 -15.42
C ASN A 94 3.65 19.06 -13.96
N PHE A 95 4.72 18.30 -13.72
CA PHE A 95 5.45 18.30 -12.46
C PHE A 95 6.19 19.62 -12.22
N ASP A 96 6.51 19.89 -10.96
CA ASP A 96 7.43 20.98 -10.63
C ASP A 96 8.87 20.60 -11.06
N LYS A 97 9.72 21.61 -11.27
CA LYS A 97 11.01 21.42 -11.95
C LYS A 97 12.06 20.73 -11.08
N ASP A 98 12.00 20.91 -9.76
CA ASP A 98 13.00 20.40 -8.84
C ASP A 98 12.68 18.96 -8.39
N LEU A 99 13.75 18.21 -8.08
CA LEU A 99 13.67 16.83 -7.62
C LEU A 99 13.92 16.77 -6.10
N ARG A 100 13.02 16.07 -5.40
CA ARG A 100 13.16 15.81 -3.96
C ARG A 100 13.99 14.56 -3.70
N LEU A 101 14.53 14.49 -2.48
CA LEU A 101 15.19 13.30 -1.92
C LEU A 101 14.31 12.74 -0.80
N GLU A 102 14.00 11.45 -0.85
CA GLU A 102 13.26 10.75 0.20
C GLU A 102 14.12 9.64 0.83
N GLY A 103 13.72 9.15 2.00
CA GLY A 103 14.45 8.12 2.73
C GLY A 103 14.69 6.86 1.89
N GLY A 104 15.94 6.38 1.90
CA GLY A 104 16.36 5.20 1.17
C GLY A 104 16.76 5.47 -0.28
N HIS A 105 16.70 6.69 -0.79
CA HIS A 105 17.27 7.04 -2.09
C HIS A 105 18.73 7.50 -1.97
N SER A 106 19.57 7.09 -2.91
CA SER A 106 20.96 7.54 -3.07
C SER A 106 21.08 8.81 -3.93
N SER A 107 20.00 9.27 -4.57
CA SER A 107 19.98 10.45 -5.44
C SER A 107 18.60 11.11 -5.46
N ARG A 108 18.56 12.42 -5.75
CA ARG A 108 17.30 13.18 -5.93
C ARG A 108 16.59 12.70 -7.19
N ARG A 109 15.42 12.09 -7.03
CA ARG A 109 14.65 11.48 -8.14
C ARG A 109 13.14 11.55 -7.97
N VAL A 110 12.67 12.21 -6.91
CA VAL A 110 11.25 12.25 -6.58
C VAL A 110 10.63 13.46 -7.26
N LEU A 111 9.89 13.19 -8.34
CA LEU A 111 9.02 14.16 -9.01
C LEU A 111 7.83 14.47 -8.13
N HIS A 112 7.44 15.74 -8.07
CA HIS A 112 6.34 16.19 -7.22
C HIS A 112 5.52 17.31 -7.87
N LYS A 113 4.37 17.60 -7.27
CA LYS A 113 3.54 18.76 -7.58
C LYS A 113 3.01 19.38 -6.29
N GLY A 114 3.58 20.50 -5.88
CA GLY A 114 3.32 21.08 -4.56
C GLY A 114 3.66 20.11 -3.41
N ASP A 115 2.85 20.10 -2.35
CA ASP A 115 2.95 19.19 -1.21
C ASP A 115 1.86 18.09 -1.20
N GLU A 116 1.04 18.01 -2.26
CA GLU A 116 -0.03 17.02 -2.45
C GLU A 116 0.00 16.35 -3.83
N THR A 117 1.18 15.86 -4.28
CA THR A 117 1.35 15.26 -5.62
C THR A 117 0.28 14.22 -5.98
N GLY A 118 -0.13 13.39 -5.01
CA GLY A 118 -1.17 12.39 -5.23
C GLY A 118 -2.54 12.98 -5.53
N ARG A 119 -2.92 14.07 -4.86
CA ARG A 119 -4.17 14.80 -5.13
C ARG A 119 -4.16 15.39 -6.53
N GLU A 120 -3.06 16.03 -6.91
CA GLU A 120 -2.91 16.67 -8.21
C GLU A 120 -3.00 15.67 -9.37
N ILE A 121 -2.28 14.55 -9.26
CA ILE A 121 -2.36 13.48 -10.27
C ILE A 121 -3.75 12.86 -10.30
N TRP A 122 -4.36 12.61 -9.15
CA TRP A 122 -5.70 12.05 -9.09
C TRP A 122 -6.73 12.98 -9.75
N ASN A 123 -6.72 14.27 -9.43
CA ASN A 123 -7.60 15.28 -10.03
C ASN A 123 -7.44 15.29 -11.56
N PHE A 124 -6.19 15.27 -12.03
CA PHE A 124 -5.87 15.26 -13.44
C PHE A 124 -6.39 14.00 -14.16
N LEU A 125 -6.09 12.81 -13.64
CA LEU A 125 -6.52 11.55 -14.25
C LEU A 125 -8.03 11.38 -14.17
N TYR A 126 -8.66 11.77 -13.07
CA TYR A 126 -10.11 11.74 -12.92
C TYR A 126 -10.78 12.63 -13.97
N LYS A 127 -10.31 13.87 -14.14
CA LYS A 127 -10.79 14.77 -15.21
C LYS A 127 -10.58 14.15 -16.59
N LYS A 128 -9.41 13.55 -16.86
CA LYS A 128 -9.14 12.90 -18.15
C LYS A 128 -10.07 11.72 -18.42
N ALA A 129 -10.41 10.92 -17.41
CA ALA A 129 -11.38 9.84 -17.57
C ALA A 129 -12.79 10.36 -17.94
N LEU A 130 -13.21 11.50 -17.36
CA LEU A 130 -14.46 12.17 -17.71
C LEU A 130 -14.44 12.75 -19.14
N ASP A 131 -13.33 13.42 -19.51
CA ASP A 131 -13.13 13.95 -20.87
C ASP A 131 -13.21 12.83 -21.93
N LEU A 132 -12.72 11.64 -21.61
CA LEU A 132 -12.78 10.43 -22.46
C LEU A 132 -14.12 9.67 -22.37
N HIS A 133 -15.07 10.18 -21.59
CA HIS A 133 -16.38 9.57 -21.36
C HIS A 133 -16.30 8.11 -20.88
N ILE A 134 -15.35 7.81 -19.99
CA ILE A 134 -15.28 6.52 -19.30
C ILE A 134 -16.35 6.51 -18.21
N PRO A 135 -17.29 5.55 -18.19
CA PRO A 135 -18.26 5.43 -17.12
C PRO A 135 -17.59 5.16 -15.77
N ILE A 136 -17.91 5.97 -14.76
CA ILE A 136 -17.47 5.80 -13.37
C ILE A 136 -18.71 5.60 -12.51
N VAL A 137 -18.83 4.44 -11.88
CA VAL A 137 -20.00 4.02 -11.11
C VAL A 137 -19.62 3.91 -9.64
N ILE A 138 -20.44 4.50 -8.76
CA ILE A 138 -20.29 4.33 -7.32
C ILE A 138 -21.02 3.06 -6.88
N ASP A 139 -20.25 2.01 -6.56
CA ASP A 139 -20.77 0.72 -6.07
C ASP A 139 -19.65 -0.08 -5.40
N GLU A 140 -20.02 -1.12 -4.65
CA GLU A 140 -19.08 -1.97 -3.91
C GLU A 140 -19.04 -3.38 -4.49
N LEU A 141 -17.84 -3.89 -4.80
CA LEU A 141 -17.63 -5.29 -5.20
C LEU A 141 -17.94 -6.21 -4.01
N THR A 142 -18.80 -7.21 -4.23
CA THR A 142 -19.20 -8.18 -3.18
C THR A 142 -18.81 -9.61 -3.50
N LEU A 143 -18.64 -9.96 -4.78
CA LEU A 143 -18.29 -11.31 -5.22
C LEU A 143 -17.56 -11.24 -6.57
N ILE A 144 -16.61 -12.16 -6.80
CA ILE A 144 -16.03 -12.41 -8.11
C ILE A 144 -16.51 -13.79 -8.58
N LEU A 145 -17.02 -13.88 -9.80
CA LEU A 145 -17.53 -15.10 -10.38
C LEU A 145 -16.45 -15.73 -11.27
N SER A 146 -15.92 -16.87 -10.83
CA SER A 146 -14.94 -17.65 -11.58
C SER A 146 -15.42 -19.08 -11.82
N LYS A 147 -15.01 -19.66 -12.95
CA LYS A 147 -15.25 -21.06 -13.30
C LYS A 147 -14.03 -21.59 -14.03
N ASN A 148 -13.57 -22.79 -13.70
CA ASN A 148 -12.36 -23.40 -14.30
C ASN A 148 -11.14 -22.45 -14.23
N ASN A 149 -10.96 -21.76 -13.10
CA ASN A 149 -9.87 -20.80 -12.90
C ASN A 149 -9.86 -19.60 -13.87
N LYS A 150 -11.04 -19.21 -14.36
CA LYS A 150 -11.25 -18.06 -15.24
C LYS A 150 -12.41 -17.20 -14.74
N VAL A 151 -12.20 -15.90 -14.63
CA VAL A 151 -13.27 -14.94 -14.28
C VAL A 151 -14.18 -14.71 -15.49
N TYR A 152 -15.48 -14.80 -15.25
CA TYR A 152 -16.53 -14.52 -16.25
C TYR A 152 -17.53 -13.45 -15.81
N GLY A 153 -17.45 -13.01 -14.55
CA GLY A 153 -18.35 -12.01 -13.99
C GLY A 153 -17.98 -11.60 -12.56
N PHE A 154 -18.81 -10.77 -11.96
CA PHE A 154 -18.72 -10.34 -10.56
C PHE A 154 -20.10 -9.90 -10.07
N ALA A 155 -20.23 -9.60 -8.78
CA ALA A 155 -21.40 -8.94 -8.23
C ALA A 155 -21.02 -7.68 -7.47
N THR A 156 -21.92 -6.70 -7.48
CA THR A 156 -21.82 -5.50 -6.65
C THR A 156 -23.03 -5.37 -5.73
N ARG A 157 -22.88 -4.57 -4.66
CA ARG A 157 -23.94 -4.38 -3.66
C ARG A 157 -25.22 -3.85 -4.27
N ASN A 158 -25.14 -2.84 -5.13
CA ASN A 158 -26.34 -2.15 -5.63
C ASN A 158 -26.87 -2.74 -6.95
N ARG A 159 -26.00 -3.30 -7.81
CA ARG A 159 -26.40 -3.84 -9.12
C ARG A 159 -26.57 -5.35 -9.17
N GLY A 160 -26.13 -6.08 -8.15
CA GLY A 160 -26.13 -7.54 -8.17
C GLY A 160 -25.13 -8.09 -9.20
N ARG A 161 -25.47 -9.21 -9.84
CA ARG A 161 -24.56 -9.96 -10.73
C ARG A 161 -24.40 -9.28 -12.09
N ILE A 162 -23.16 -9.21 -12.55
CA ILE A 162 -22.73 -8.79 -13.89
C ILE A 162 -21.91 -9.94 -14.48
N GLU A 163 -22.37 -10.50 -15.58
CA GLU A 163 -21.78 -11.67 -16.24
C GLU A 163 -21.35 -11.33 -17.68
N ASN A 164 -20.66 -12.26 -18.35
CA ASN A 164 -20.14 -12.10 -19.72
C ASN A 164 -19.20 -10.90 -19.87
N ILE A 165 -18.31 -10.71 -18.89
CA ILE A 165 -17.26 -9.70 -18.95
C ILE A 165 -16.02 -10.25 -19.68
N ASP A 166 -15.22 -9.36 -20.27
CA ASP A 166 -13.98 -9.79 -20.96
C ASP A 166 -12.86 -9.98 -19.94
N LYS A 167 -12.60 -8.94 -19.14
CA LYS A 167 -11.53 -8.88 -18.13
C LYS A 167 -11.99 -8.10 -16.91
N LEU A 168 -11.48 -8.49 -15.74
CA LEU A 168 -11.67 -7.81 -14.46
C LEU A 168 -10.31 -7.31 -13.95
N VAL A 169 -10.21 -6.04 -13.61
CA VAL A 169 -8.99 -5.42 -13.07
C VAL A 169 -9.26 -4.94 -11.65
N LEU A 170 -8.57 -5.51 -10.67
CA LEU A 170 -8.61 -5.04 -9.30
C LEU A 170 -7.57 -3.94 -9.10
N ALA A 171 -8.02 -2.76 -8.66
CA ALA A 171 -7.21 -1.59 -8.33
C ALA A 171 -7.71 -0.95 -7.02
N THR A 172 -8.09 -1.79 -6.05
CA THR A 172 -8.88 -1.41 -4.86
C THR A 172 -8.04 -0.80 -3.73
N GLY A 173 -6.71 -0.73 -3.89
CA GLY A 173 -5.79 -0.31 -2.84
C GLY A 173 -5.50 -1.40 -1.82
N GLY A 174 -4.76 -1.02 -0.77
CA GLY A 174 -4.29 -1.91 0.27
C GLY A 174 -5.26 -2.18 1.42
N TYR A 175 -4.72 -2.72 2.51
CA TYR A 175 -5.42 -3.10 3.73
C TYR A 175 -4.90 -2.38 4.99
N GLY A 176 -4.23 -1.24 4.81
CA GLY A 176 -3.63 -0.48 5.90
C GLY A 176 -4.64 0.09 6.92
N TYR A 177 -5.93 0.18 6.58
CA TYR A 177 -6.96 0.62 7.52
C TYR A 177 -7.36 -0.45 8.54
N LEU A 178 -6.89 -1.68 8.39
CA LEU A 178 -7.11 -2.76 9.38
C LEU A 178 -6.24 -2.62 10.63
N PHE A 179 -5.56 -1.49 10.85
CA PHE A 179 -4.76 -1.20 12.05
C PHE A 179 -5.32 0.04 12.74
N ALA A 180 -5.35 0.03 14.07
CA ALA A 180 -5.90 1.12 14.88
C ALA A 180 -5.26 2.47 14.60
N TYR A 181 -3.94 2.49 14.37
CA TYR A 181 -3.21 3.67 13.95
C TYR A 181 -2.78 3.48 12.49
N THR A 182 -3.25 4.37 11.63
CA THR A 182 -3.06 4.27 10.18
C THR A 182 -3.05 5.64 9.54
N SER A 183 -2.32 5.78 8.43
CA SER A 183 -2.42 6.95 7.56
C SER A 183 -3.41 6.76 6.41
N ASN A 184 -4.08 5.61 6.35
CA ASN A 184 -4.98 5.26 5.26
C ASN A 184 -6.40 5.77 5.52
N LYS A 185 -7.19 5.93 4.46
CA LYS A 185 -8.63 6.19 4.59
C LYS A 185 -9.40 4.91 4.93
N GLU A 186 -10.61 5.09 5.45
CA GLU A 186 -11.58 4.01 5.77
C GLU A 186 -11.88 3.05 4.62
N THR A 187 -11.57 3.45 3.40
CA THR A 187 -11.72 2.64 2.21
C THR A 187 -10.68 1.52 2.06
N ASN A 188 -9.60 1.51 2.83
CA ASN A 188 -8.49 0.58 2.61
C ASN A 188 -8.58 -0.65 3.53
N LEU A 189 -9.64 -1.44 3.36
CA LEU A 189 -9.94 -2.64 4.16
C LEU A 189 -9.47 -3.94 3.50
N GLY A 190 -8.93 -3.87 2.27
CA GLY A 190 -8.40 -5.05 1.56
C GLY A 190 -9.46 -5.96 0.93
N GLU A 191 -10.69 -5.48 0.68
CA GLU A 191 -11.77 -6.35 0.19
C GLU A 191 -11.47 -6.94 -1.19
N GLY A 192 -10.78 -6.20 -2.06
CA GLY A 192 -10.36 -6.71 -3.37
C GLY A 192 -9.40 -7.90 -3.25
N ILE A 193 -8.49 -7.90 -2.27
CA ILE A 193 -7.58 -9.01 -2.00
C ILE A 193 -8.38 -10.21 -1.49
N ALA A 194 -9.27 -9.99 -0.51
CA ALA A 194 -10.08 -11.07 0.05
C ALA A 194 -11.01 -11.72 -1.00
N LEU A 195 -11.61 -10.91 -1.88
CA LEU A 195 -12.48 -11.40 -2.95
C LEU A 195 -11.70 -12.07 -4.08
N GLY A 196 -10.52 -11.56 -4.44
CA GLY A 196 -9.60 -12.23 -5.36
C GLY A 196 -9.16 -13.60 -4.81
N PHE A 197 -8.77 -13.65 -3.54
CA PHE A 197 -8.42 -14.88 -2.84
C PHE A 197 -9.56 -15.90 -2.85
N LYS A 198 -10.79 -15.45 -2.52
CA LYS A 198 -12.01 -16.24 -2.60
C LYS A 198 -12.32 -16.75 -4.01
N ALA A 199 -11.90 -16.03 -5.05
CA ALA A 199 -12.03 -16.47 -6.45
C ALA A 199 -10.92 -17.43 -6.91
N GLY A 200 -9.98 -17.78 -6.03
CA GLY A 200 -8.87 -18.71 -6.28
C GLY A 200 -7.53 -18.04 -6.58
N ALA A 201 -7.43 -16.71 -6.46
CA ALA A 201 -6.17 -16.01 -6.69
C ALA A 201 -5.17 -16.24 -5.55
N LEU A 202 -3.89 -16.37 -5.91
CA LEU A 202 -2.77 -16.45 -4.99
C LEU A 202 -2.58 -15.11 -4.29
N VAL A 203 -2.40 -15.15 -2.99
CA VAL A 203 -2.04 -14.00 -2.16
C VAL A 203 -0.66 -14.24 -1.57
N SER A 204 0.19 -13.22 -1.48
CA SER A 204 1.52 -13.37 -0.89
C SER A 204 1.97 -12.17 -0.08
N ASP A 205 2.99 -12.41 0.75
CA ASP A 205 3.76 -11.38 1.46
C ASP A 205 2.91 -10.49 2.38
N MET A 206 1.82 -11.06 2.89
CA MET A 206 0.82 -10.39 3.74
C MET A 206 1.41 -9.87 5.05
N GLU A 207 2.50 -10.47 5.52
CA GLU A 207 3.21 -10.09 6.74
C GLU A 207 4.00 -8.77 6.62
N PHE A 208 4.21 -8.26 5.41
CA PHE A 208 4.95 -7.03 5.18
C PHE A 208 4.02 -5.81 5.10
N ILE A 209 3.82 -5.16 6.24
CA ILE A 209 3.10 -3.90 6.38
C ILE A 209 4.10 -2.82 6.76
N GLN A 210 4.22 -1.78 5.92
CA GLN A 210 5.07 -0.64 6.23
C GLN A 210 4.32 0.33 7.15
N PHE A 211 4.96 0.70 8.25
CA PHE A 211 4.49 1.73 9.17
C PHE A 211 5.26 3.03 8.94
N HIS A 212 4.55 4.15 8.84
CA HIS A 212 5.17 5.47 8.83
C HIS A 212 5.42 5.92 10.27
N PRO A 213 6.61 6.42 10.62
CA PRO A 213 6.94 6.76 12.02
C PRO A 213 6.15 7.96 12.57
N THR A 214 5.79 8.92 11.71
CA THR A 214 5.25 10.21 12.12
C THR A 214 3.89 10.45 11.46
N VAL A 215 2.83 10.04 12.15
CA VAL A 215 1.43 10.32 11.81
C VAL A 215 0.82 11.08 12.98
N THR A 216 -0.05 12.05 12.70
CA THR A 216 -0.86 12.73 13.71
C THR A 216 -2.34 12.56 13.39
N SER A 217 -3.21 12.79 14.38
CA SER A 217 -4.66 12.75 14.21
C SER A 217 -5.32 13.76 15.15
N LEU A 218 -5.35 15.02 14.73
CA LEU A 218 -6.00 16.12 15.43
C LEU A 218 -7.50 16.11 15.11
N ASP A 219 -8.35 16.13 16.14
CA ASP A 219 -9.81 16.07 16.04
C ASP A 219 -10.36 14.93 15.16
N GLY A 220 -9.63 13.81 15.08
CA GLY A 220 -9.97 12.65 14.26
C GLY A 220 -9.55 12.76 12.78
N GLU A 221 -8.93 13.86 12.36
CA GLU A 221 -8.37 14.00 11.02
C GLU A 221 -6.91 13.51 10.99
N ALA A 222 -6.69 12.31 10.45
CA ALA A 222 -5.35 11.75 10.30
C ALA A 222 -4.51 12.52 9.26
N PHE A 223 -3.28 12.86 9.61
CA PHE A 223 -2.33 13.54 8.74
C PHE A 223 -0.94 12.94 8.87
N LEU A 224 -0.39 12.47 7.76
CA LEU A 224 1.01 12.05 7.68
C LEU A 224 1.93 13.28 7.68
N LEU A 225 2.86 13.34 8.64
CA LEU A 225 3.90 14.35 8.75
C LEU A 225 5.12 13.90 7.94
N SER A 226 5.44 14.62 6.86
CA SER A 226 6.49 14.24 5.91
C SER A 226 7.84 14.04 6.58
N GLU A 227 8.65 13.11 6.07
CA GLU A 227 10.05 12.94 6.50
C GLU A 227 10.88 14.20 6.33
N THR A 228 10.54 15.03 5.34
CA THR A 228 11.20 16.32 5.09
C THR A 228 11.22 17.18 6.36
N LEU A 229 10.18 17.11 7.19
CA LEU A 229 10.13 17.86 8.46
C LEU A 229 11.30 17.51 9.38
N ARG A 230 11.68 16.23 9.47
CA ARG A 230 12.84 15.79 10.28
C ARG A 230 14.16 16.29 9.68
N GLY A 231 14.25 16.31 8.35
CA GLY A 231 15.40 16.85 7.62
C GLY A 231 15.58 18.36 7.80
N GLU A 232 14.47 19.10 7.88
CA GLU A 232 14.44 20.56 8.09
C GLU A 232 14.54 20.96 9.57
N GLY A 233 14.84 20.02 10.48
CA GLY A 233 15.09 20.32 11.89
C GLY A 233 13.93 20.05 12.85
N GLY A 234 12.86 19.40 12.39
CA GLY A 234 11.81 18.88 13.25
C GLY A 234 12.34 17.81 14.21
N ILE A 235 12.04 17.97 15.49
CA ILE A 235 12.58 17.16 16.59
C ILE A 235 11.48 16.25 17.14
N ILE A 236 11.84 15.02 17.56
CA ILE A 236 10.89 14.10 18.20
C ILE A 236 11.19 14.01 19.70
N VAL A 237 10.17 14.27 20.52
CA VAL A 237 10.28 14.28 21.98
C VAL A 237 9.17 13.48 22.65
N ASN A 238 9.38 13.06 23.90
CA ASN A 238 8.31 12.56 24.76
C ASN A 238 7.64 13.69 25.57
N GLU A 239 6.69 13.38 26.45
CA GLU A 239 5.97 14.36 27.27
C GLU A 239 6.86 15.14 28.26
N LYS A 240 8.08 14.67 28.49
CA LYS A 240 9.08 15.34 29.34
C LYS A 240 10.01 16.26 28.53
N GLY A 241 9.83 16.34 27.21
CA GLY A 241 10.71 17.08 26.31
C GLY A 241 12.04 16.35 26.00
N GLU A 242 12.16 15.06 26.34
CA GLU A 242 13.39 14.30 26.07
C GLU A 242 13.46 13.87 24.60
N ARG A 243 14.60 14.13 23.95
CA ARG A 243 14.92 13.62 22.60
C ARG A 243 15.37 12.16 22.66
N PHE A 244 14.43 11.26 22.90
CA PHE A 244 14.70 9.85 23.21
C PHE A 244 15.28 9.04 22.03
N LEU A 245 15.18 9.49 20.77
CA LEU A 245 15.64 8.70 19.62
C LEU A 245 17.13 8.36 19.68
N TYR A 246 17.96 9.21 20.29
CA TYR A 246 19.39 8.93 20.50
C TYR A 246 19.66 7.77 21.46
N LYS A 247 18.67 7.33 22.26
CA LYS A 247 18.75 6.08 23.04
C LYS A 247 18.71 4.84 22.14
N TYR A 248 18.16 4.97 20.93
CA TYR A 248 17.93 3.86 19.98
C TYR A 248 18.86 3.89 18.78
N ASP A 249 19.25 5.08 18.30
CA ASP A 249 20.11 5.25 17.14
C ASP A 249 20.88 6.58 17.19
N GLU A 250 22.19 6.55 16.95
CA GLU A 250 23.04 7.74 16.97
C GLU A 250 22.63 8.84 15.97
N ARG A 251 21.90 8.47 14.90
CA ARG A 251 21.41 9.40 13.88
C ARG A 251 20.17 10.18 14.33
N GLY A 252 19.55 9.81 15.45
CA GLY A 252 18.36 10.49 16.00
C GLY A 252 17.20 10.54 15.00
N GLU A 253 16.64 11.74 14.77
CA GLU A 253 15.54 11.98 13.83
C GLU A 253 15.89 11.66 12.36
N LEU A 254 17.17 11.47 12.03
CA LEU A 254 17.63 11.11 10.68
C LEU A 254 17.84 9.60 10.49
N ALA A 255 17.52 8.78 11.51
CA ALA A 255 17.55 7.33 11.37
C ALA A 255 16.50 6.83 10.34
N PRO A 256 16.69 5.61 9.77
CA PRO A 256 15.70 4.95 8.92
C PRO A 256 14.30 4.87 9.55
N ARG A 257 13.26 4.92 8.71
CA ARG A 257 11.84 4.95 9.14
C ARG A 257 11.47 3.83 10.10
N ASP A 258 11.97 2.61 9.83
CA ASP A 258 11.66 1.43 10.64
C ASP A 258 12.28 1.51 12.03
N ILE A 259 13.48 2.08 12.16
CA ILE A 259 14.13 2.32 13.46
C ILE A 259 13.34 3.34 14.27
N ILE A 260 12.98 4.47 13.66
CA ILE A 260 12.20 5.52 14.35
C ILE A 260 10.82 4.98 14.74
N ALA A 261 10.14 4.23 13.85
CA ALA A 261 8.83 3.65 14.16
C ALA A 261 8.91 2.67 15.35
N ARG A 262 9.95 1.83 15.42
CA ARG A 262 10.20 0.94 16.57
C ARG A 262 10.51 1.72 17.85
N ALA A 263 11.36 2.75 17.77
CA ALA A 263 11.70 3.59 18.93
C ALA A 263 10.47 4.29 19.52
N ILE A 264 9.65 4.91 18.66
CA ILE A 264 8.38 5.53 19.06
C ILE A 264 7.44 4.47 19.67
N TYR A 265 7.31 3.30 19.03
CA TYR A 265 6.49 2.21 19.56
C TYR A 265 6.93 1.77 20.96
N PHE A 266 8.24 1.61 21.20
CA PHE A 266 8.78 1.21 22.50
C PHE A 266 8.54 2.26 23.58
N GLU A 267 8.68 3.55 23.28
CA GLU A 267 8.34 4.61 24.23
C GLU A 267 6.83 4.63 24.54
N MET A 268 5.98 4.44 23.53
CA MET A 268 4.52 4.39 23.72
C MET A 268 4.06 3.23 24.60
N ILE A 269 4.60 2.02 24.42
CA ILE A 269 4.24 0.87 25.28
C ILE A 269 4.77 1.03 26.71
N ASN A 270 5.80 1.86 26.91
CA ASN A 270 6.29 2.26 28.23
C ASN A 270 5.49 3.42 28.85
N GLY A 271 4.40 3.85 28.19
CA GLY A 271 3.46 4.86 28.70
C GLY A 271 3.80 6.30 28.34
N HIS A 272 4.83 6.54 27.51
CA HIS A 272 5.18 7.87 27.06
C HIS A 272 4.26 8.38 25.94
N LYS A 273 4.01 9.69 25.93
CA LYS A 273 3.32 10.37 24.83
C LYS A 273 4.36 11.03 23.94
N ILE A 274 4.22 10.84 22.64
CA ILE A 274 5.24 11.25 21.68
C ILE A 274 4.74 12.44 20.88
N TYR A 275 5.64 13.39 20.67
CA TYR A 275 5.37 14.64 19.98
C TYR A 275 6.45 14.94 18.95
N MET A 276 6.06 15.69 17.92
CA MET A 276 6.97 16.37 17.02
C MET A 276 6.98 17.87 17.34
N ASP A 277 8.16 18.38 17.61
CA ASP A 277 8.43 19.81 17.77
C ASP A 277 8.89 20.37 16.41
N LEU A 278 8.13 21.32 15.89
CA LEU A 278 8.35 21.97 14.61
C LEU A 278 8.87 23.41 14.77
N SER A 279 9.12 23.86 15.99
CA SER A 279 9.42 25.27 16.32
C SER A 279 10.71 25.81 15.69
N LYS A 280 11.63 24.92 15.32
CA LYS A 280 12.92 25.27 14.70
C LYS A 280 12.90 25.30 13.18
N ILE A 281 11.78 24.94 12.55
CA ILE A 281 11.68 24.95 11.09
C ILE A 281 11.37 26.37 10.63
N GLU A 282 12.34 27.00 9.95
CA GLU A 282 12.16 28.30 9.31
C GLU A 282 11.32 28.21 8.03
N ASP A 283 10.69 29.31 7.62
CA ASP A 283 9.83 29.39 6.43
C ASP A 283 8.74 28.29 6.37
N PHE A 284 8.26 27.81 7.53
CA PHE A 284 7.38 26.66 7.63
C PHE A 284 6.10 26.77 6.78
N GLU A 285 5.40 27.91 6.84
CA GLU A 285 4.15 28.10 6.08
C GLU A 285 4.37 28.09 4.56
N LYS A 286 5.54 28.54 4.12
CA LYS A 286 5.92 28.58 2.70
C LYS A 286 6.31 27.17 2.21
N ASN A 287 7.06 26.44 3.03
CA ASN A 287 7.60 25.12 2.66
C ASN A 287 6.59 23.99 2.87
N PHE A 288 5.66 24.15 3.82
CA PHE A 288 4.65 23.15 4.19
C PHE A 288 3.24 23.76 4.31
N PRO A 289 2.72 24.41 3.25
CA PRO A 289 1.44 25.14 3.31
C PRO A 289 0.26 24.25 3.69
N THR A 290 0.20 23.01 3.21
CA THR A 290 -0.88 22.07 3.55
C THR A 290 -0.83 21.65 5.00
N LEU A 291 0.38 21.43 5.56
CA LEU A 291 0.53 21.13 6.98
C LEU A 291 0.23 22.38 7.84
N SER A 292 0.69 23.56 7.45
CA SER A 292 0.35 24.81 8.15
C SER A 292 -1.16 25.01 8.22
N ASN A 293 -1.87 24.78 7.11
CA ASN A 293 -3.32 24.84 7.07
C ASN A 293 -3.99 23.75 7.92
N TYR A 294 -3.40 22.55 8.00
CA TYR A 294 -3.85 21.49 8.90
C TYR A 294 -3.71 21.90 10.36
N LEU A 295 -2.54 22.32 10.80
CA LEU A 295 -2.32 22.72 12.19
C LEU A 295 -3.23 23.89 12.58
N ARG A 296 -3.31 24.92 11.73
CA ARG A 296 -4.11 26.12 11.98
C ARG A 296 -5.60 25.81 12.16
N ARG A 297 -6.19 24.96 11.31
CA ARG A 297 -7.62 24.62 11.42
C ARG A 297 -7.97 23.80 12.66
N HIS A 298 -6.97 23.13 13.25
CA HIS A 298 -7.08 22.38 14.50
C HIS A 298 -6.62 23.19 15.73
N GLY A 299 -6.30 24.48 15.56
CA GLY A 299 -5.87 25.34 16.66
C GLY A 299 -4.44 25.08 17.16
N TYR A 300 -3.59 24.45 16.33
CA TYR A 300 -2.16 24.26 16.61
C TYR A 300 -1.32 25.29 15.87
N ASP A 301 -0.26 25.75 16.54
CA ASP A 301 0.77 26.61 15.97
C ASP A 301 2.12 25.89 15.99
N HIS A 302 2.81 25.88 14.85
CA HIS A 302 4.08 25.16 14.70
C HIS A 302 5.20 25.70 15.60
N GLN A 303 5.17 26.98 16.01
CA GLN A 303 6.21 27.59 16.83
C GLN A 303 6.05 27.27 18.31
N SER A 304 4.81 27.12 18.78
CA SER A 304 4.49 27.01 20.20
C SER A 304 3.87 25.68 20.62
N SER A 305 3.38 24.88 19.67
CA SER A 305 2.67 23.63 19.95
C SER A 305 3.54 22.40 19.66
N LEU A 306 3.54 21.46 20.59
CA LEU A 306 4.03 20.10 20.35
C LEU A 306 2.94 19.29 19.65
N ILE A 307 3.23 18.79 18.45
CA ILE A 307 2.25 18.06 17.64
C ILE A 307 2.25 16.59 18.09
N PRO A 308 1.15 16.04 18.62
CA PRO A 308 1.10 14.65 19.03
C PRO A 308 1.30 13.74 17.81
N ILE A 309 2.20 12.76 17.93
CA ILE A 309 2.49 11.81 16.85
C ILE A 309 2.44 10.38 17.34
N PHE A 310 2.22 9.48 16.40
CA PHE A 310 2.29 8.03 16.57
C PHE A 310 2.75 7.39 15.25
N PRO A 311 3.31 6.17 15.30
CA PRO A 311 3.55 5.43 14.09
C PRO A 311 2.22 4.86 13.57
N GLY A 312 2.04 4.78 12.26
CA GLY A 312 0.77 4.31 11.67
C GLY A 312 0.98 3.42 10.47
N ALA A 313 0.14 2.39 10.31
CA ALA A 313 0.12 1.55 9.12
C ALA A 313 -0.06 2.43 7.87
N HIS A 314 0.82 2.30 6.90
CA HIS A 314 0.96 3.26 5.82
C HIS A 314 0.80 2.64 4.45
N TYR A 315 1.52 1.55 4.19
CA TYR A 315 1.51 0.87 2.89
C TYR A 315 1.53 -0.63 3.09
N THR A 316 0.75 -1.35 2.29
CA THR A 316 0.75 -2.82 2.30
C THR A 316 1.55 -3.35 1.11
N ILE A 317 2.58 -4.17 1.40
CA ILE A 317 3.50 -4.68 0.38
C ILE A 317 2.95 -5.97 -0.24
N GLY A 318 2.36 -6.83 0.58
CA GLY A 318 1.67 -8.03 0.12
C GLY A 318 0.33 -7.73 -0.54
N GLY A 319 -0.25 -8.76 -1.15
CA GLY A 319 -1.51 -8.67 -1.89
C GLY A 319 -1.70 -9.82 -2.84
N LEU A 320 -2.51 -9.62 -3.87
CA LEU A 320 -2.72 -10.59 -4.94
C LEU A 320 -1.45 -10.73 -5.78
N ARG A 321 -0.84 -11.91 -5.82
CA ARG A 321 0.39 -12.13 -6.58
C ARG A 321 0.11 -11.95 -8.07
N VAL A 322 0.96 -11.18 -8.74
CA VAL A 322 0.88 -10.95 -10.19
C VAL A 322 2.21 -11.08 -10.91
N ASN A 323 2.16 -11.39 -12.20
CA ASN A 323 3.34 -11.29 -13.07
C ASN A 323 3.59 -9.84 -13.52
N LEU A 324 4.56 -9.63 -14.43
CA LEU A 324 4.93 -8.31 -14.96
C LEU A 324 3.79 -7.59 -15.72
N LYS A 325 2.78 -8.34 -16.18
CA LYS A 325 1.60 -7.84 -16.90
C LYS A 325 0.46 -7.45 -15.96
N GLY A 326 0.57 -7.75 -14.66
CA GLY A 326 -0.49 -7.59 -13.68
C GLY A 326 -1.49 -8.74 -13.65
N GLU A 327 -1.17 -9.87 -14.31
CA GLU A 327 -2.04 -11.06 -14.34
C GLU A 327 -1.90 -11.87 -13.06
N THR A 328 -3.03 -12.24 -12.46
CA THR A 328 -3.05 -13.23 -11.37
C THR A 328 -2.98 -14.65 -11.94
N ASN A 329 -2.95 -15.67 -11.07
CA ASN A 329 -3.08 -17.07 -11.49
C ASN A 329 -4.50 -17.42 -11.97
N VAL A 330 -5.50 -16.55 -11.80
CA VAL A 330 -6.87 -16.75 -12.29
C VAL A 330 -7.02 -16.00 -13.61
N GLU A 331 -7.33 -16.71 -14.68
CA GLU A 331 -7.46 -16.14 -16.02
C GLU A 331 -8.52 -15.03 -16.03
N ASN A 332 -8.25 -13.96 -16.78
CA ASN A 332 -9.07 -12.73 -16.86
C ASN A 332 -9.13 -11.87 -15.59
N LEU A 333 -8.41 -12.21 -14.53
CA LEU A 333 -8.30 -11.41 -13.32
C LEU A 333 -6.93 -10.75 -13.21
N TYR A 334 -6.89 -9.43 -13.43
CA TYR A 334 -5.72 -8.60 -13.18
C TYR A 334 -5.78 -7.99 -11.78
N ALA A 335 -4.61 -7.70 -11.20
CA ALA A 335 -4.48 -6.88 -10.00
C ALA A 335 -3.32 -5.89 -10.18
N ILE A 336 -3.57 -4.60 -9.92
CA ILE A 336 -2.57 -3.52 -10.13
C ILE A 336 -2.59 -2.48 -9.01
N GLY A 337 -1.42 -1.93 -8.70
CA GLY A 337 -1.23 -1.03 -7.55
C GLY A 337 -1.21 -1.77 -6.22
N GLU A 338 -1.54 -1.10 -5.12
CA GLU A 338 -1.36 -1.62 -3.75
C GLU A 338 -2.21 -2.86 -3.39
N VAL A 339 -3.19 -3.23 -4.22
CA VAL A 339 -3.93 -4.50 -4.07
C VAL A 339 -3.10 -5.71 -4.49
N SER A 340 -2.03 -5.49 -5.26
CA SER A 340 -1.19 -6.52 -5.85
C SER A 340 0.15 -6.67 -5.13
N ASP A 341 0.67 -7.89 -5.12
CA ASP A 341 2.08 -8.19 -4.91
C ASP A 341 2.72 -8.49 -6.27
N SER A 342 3.28 -7.45 -6.89
CA SER A 342 4.09 -7.58 -8.11
C SER A 342 5.46 -8.18 -7.81
N GLY A 343 5.91 -8.11 -6.56
CA GLY A 343 7.24 -8.43 -6.12
C GLY A 343 8.24 -7.26 -6.16
N LEU A 344 7.82 -6.06 -6.56
CA LEU A 344 8.66 -4.86 -6.60
C LEU A 344 9.29 -4.51 -5.23
N HIS A 345 8.52 -4.62 -4.15
CA HIS A 345 8.87 -4.00 -2.87
C HIS A 345 9.59 -4.96 -1.89
N GLY A 346 9.60 -6.26 -2.16
CA GLY A 346 10.22 -7.25 -1.25
C GLY A 346 9.70 -7.13 0.19
N ALA A 347 10.59 -6.97 1.17
CA ALA A 347 10.21 -6.80 2.58
C ALA A 347 10.05 -5.35 3.04
N ASN A 348 10.27 -4.35 2.18
CA ASN A 348 10.08 -2.95 2.54
C ASN A 348 9.95 -2.08 1.28
N ARG A 349 8.92 -1.24 1.23
CA ARG A 349 8.69 -0.34 0.09
C ARG A 349 9.66 0.85 0.14
N LEU A 350 10.45 1.05 -0.92
CA LEU A 350 11.15 2.31 -1.12
C LEU A 350 10.14 3.46 -1.28
N ALA A 351 10.43 4.61 -0.68
CA ALA A 351 9.54 5.77 -0.76
C ALA A 351 9.31 6.19 -2.24
N SER A 352 8.15 6.77 -2.54
CA SER A 352 7.76 7.18 -3.90
C SER A 352 7.68 6.07 -5.00
N ASN A 353 8.01 4.80 -4.71
CA ASN A 353 7.86 3.69 -5.66
C ASN A 353 6.41 3.18 -5.80
N SER A 354 5.52 3.42 -4.82
CA SER A 354 4.13 2.91 -4.89
C SER A 354 3.27 3.62 -5.94
N LEU A 355 3.41 4.95 -6.07
CA LEU A 355 2.73 5.69 -7.13
C LEU A 355 3.33 5.36 -8.50
N LEU A 356 4.65 5.17 -8.56
CA LEU A 356 5.36 4.72 -9.76
C LEU A 356 4.82 3.37 -10.24
N GLU A 357 4.80 2.35 -9.39
CA GLU A 357 4.29 1.02 -9.71
C GLU A 357 2.86 1.09 -10.26
N SER A 358 2.00 1.82 -9.56
CA SER A 358 0.60 1.96 -9.93
C SER A 358 0.43 2.57 -11.33
N LEU A 359 1.24 3.58 -11.68
CA LEU A 359 1.21 4.20 -13.00
C LEU A 359 1.81 3.30 -14.08
N VAL A 360 2.92 2.60 -13.79
CA VAL A 360 3.56 1.67 -14.74
C VAL A 360 2.61 0.55 -15.10
N PHE A 361 2.06 -0.15 -14.12
CA PHE A 361 1.12 -1.23 -14.38
C PHE A 361 -0.17 -0.72 -15.02
N GLY A 362 -0.66 0.47 -14.63
CA GLY A 362 -1.86 1.05 -15.21
C GLY A 362 -1.70 1.42 -16.68
N PHE A 363 -0.74 2.27 -17.03
CA PHE A 363 -0.55 2.72 -18.40
C PHE A 363 -0.09 1.61 -19.35
N ASN A 364 0.69 0.64 -18.87
CA ASN A 364 1.18 -0.45 -19.71
C ASN A 364 0.18 -1.60 -19.85
N LEU A 365 -0.94 -1.62 -19.12
CA LEU A 365 -1.93 -2.70 -19.23
C LEU A 365 -2.46 -2.88 -20.66
N GLN A 366 -2.59 -1.79 -21.43
CA GLN A 366 -2.99 -1.84 -22.83
C GLN A 366 -2.06 -2.70 -23.71
N ASN A 367 -0.79 -2.85 -23.34
CA ASN A 367 0.17 -3.63 -24.10
C ASN A 367 -0.05 -5.14 -23.93
N TYR A 368 -0.74 -5.55 -22.86
CA TYR A 368 -0.84 -6.95 -22.44
C TYR A 368 -2.28 -7.48 -22.46
N VAL A 369 -3.28 -6.60 -22.50
CA VAL A 369 -4.68 -6.97 -22.31
C VAL A 369 -5.21 -7.94 -23.38
N ASP A 370 -4.63 -7.92 -24.58
CA ASP A 370 -4.99 -8.80 -25.71
C ASP A 370 -4.00 -9.96 -25.91
N GLU A 371 -2.93 -10.04 -25.11
CA GLU A 371 -1.97 -11.13 -25.18
C GLU A 371 -2.53 -12.42 -24.54
N CYS A 372 -1.88 -13.55 -24.83
CA CYS A 372 -2.19 -14.81 -24.17
C CYS A 372 -1.88 -14.72 -22.66
N TRP A 373 -2.79 -15.25 -21.85
CA TRP A 373 -2.64 -15.27 -20.40
C TRP A 373 -1.47 -16.15 -19.99
N GLU A 374 -0.49 -15.57 -19.31
CA GLU A 374 0.64 -16.32 -18.73
C GLU A 374 0.36 -16.66 -17.26
N GLY A 375 -0.29 -15.72 -16.56
CA GLY A 375 -0.57 -15.82 -15.13
C GLY A 375 0.70 -15.89 -14.29
N VAL A 376 0.55 -16.39 -13.06
CA VAL A 376 1.67 -16.56 -12.12
C VAL A 376 1.53 -17.87 -11.36
N GLN A 377 2.66 -18.41 -10.92
CA GLN A 377 2.72 -19.60 -10.06
C GLN A 377 3.46 -19.27 -8.76
N ALA A 378 3.06 -19.93 -7.68
CA ALA A 378 3.85 -19.93 -6.45
C ALA A 378 5.19 -20.61 -6.72
N SER A 379 6.29 -19.86 -6.58
CA SER A 379 7.65 -20.37 -6.80
C SER A 379 8.59 -19.87 -5.71
N GLY A 380 9.55 -20.70 -5.33
CA GLY A 380 10.62 -20.33 -4.39
C GLY A 380 10.18 -20.00 -2.96
N GLY A 381 8.96 -20.37 -2.54
CA GLY A 381 8.40 -20.02 -1.24
C GLY A 381 7.57 -21.12 -0.58
N ILE A 382 6.88 -20.76 0.50
CA ILE A 382 6.01 -21.65 1.27
C ILE A 382 4.57 -21.39 0.84
N THR A 383 3.87 -22.42 0.37
CA THR A 383 2.44 -22.32 0.05
C THR A 383 1.61 -22.89 1.20
N TYR A 384 0.67 -22.09 1.68
CA TYR A 384 -0.28 -22.45 2.73
C TYR A 384 -1.70 -22.49 2.14
N GLU A 385 -2.34 -23.65 2.23
CA GLU A 385 -3.75 -23.79 1.85
C GLU A 385 -4.63 -23.34 3.02
N LEU A 386 -5.32 -22.21 2.84
CA LEU A 386 -6.21 -21.66 3.84
C LEU A 386 -7.66 -22.02 3.53
N GLN A 387 -8.30 -22.71 4.47
CA GLN A 387 -9.72 -23.00 4.41
C GLN A 387 -10.53 -21.82 4.98
N VAL A 388 -11.31 -21.16 4.13
CA VAL A 388 -12.31 -20.18 4.56
C VAL A 388 -13.60 -20.93 4.86
N ARG A 389 -13.99 -20.98 6.12
CA ARG A 389 -15.29 -21.55 6.52
C ARG A 389 -16.39 -20.55 6.21
N GLU A 390 -17.45 -20.97 5.54
CA GLU A 390 -18.70 -20.20 5.55
C GLU A 390 -19.33 -20.32 6.93
N THR A 391 -19.21 -19.28 7.74
CA THR A 391 -19.82 -19.24 9.06
C THR A 391 -21.27 -18.78 8.89
N ARG A 392 -22.23 -19.63 9.29
CA ARG A 392 -23.65 -19.24 9.44
C ARG A 392 -23.89 -18.37 10.70
N ASP A 393 -22.88 -18.19 11.54
CA ASP A 393 -22.97 -17.39 12.76
C ASP A 393 -23.06 -15.90 12.46
N GLU A 394 -24.04 -15.24 13.08
CA GLU A 394 -24.24 -13.78 13.08
C GLU A 394 -23.16 -13.04 13.88
N ASN A 395 -22.26 -13.75 14.57
CA ASN A 395 -21.24 -13.16 15.43
C ASN A 395 -20.04 -12.67 14.59
N THR A 396 -20.25 -11.59 13.84
CA THR A 396 -19.20 -10.92 13.06
C THR A 396 -18.33 -10.08 13.98
N ILE A 397 -17.01 -10.29 13.94
CA ILE A 397 -16.06 -9.37 14.55
C ILE A 397 -16.15 -8.01 13.83
N ASN A 398 -16.28 -6.93 14.60
CA ASN A 398 -16.35 -5.59 14.02
C ASN A 398 -14.94 -5.10 13.63
N VAL A 399 -14.86 -4.14 12.71
CA VAL A 399 -13.60 -3.60 12.19
C VAL A 399 -12.74 -2.95 13.28
N ARG A 400 -13.34 -2.33 14.31
CA ARG A 400 -12.57 -1.69 15.40
C ARG A 400 -11.83 -2.70 16.26
N ASP A 401 -12.44 -3.86 16.53
CA ASP A 401 -11.80 -4.96 17.25
C ASP A 401 -10.67 -5.56 16.41
N ILE A 402 -10.88 -5.73 15.10
CA ILE A 402 -9.82 -6.14 14.16
C ILE A 402 -8.65 -5.15 14.22
N GLN A 403 -8.94 -3.84 14.11
CA GLN A 403 -7.95 -2.77 14.15
C GLN A 403 -7.09 -2.80 15.41
N LYS A 404 -7.72 -3.02 16.57
CA LYS A 404 -7.04 -3.13 17.86
C LYS A 404 -6.16 -4.38 17.92
N ILE A 405 -6.71 -5.56 17.59
CA ILE A 405 -5.98 -6.82 17.62
C ILE A 405 -4.78 -6.78 16.67
N ASN A 406 -4.97 -6.28 15.45
CA ASN A 406 -3.88 -6.14 14.48
C ASN A 406 -2.78 -5.21 14.97
N TRP A 407 -3.15 -4.07 15.58
CA TRP A 407 -2.16 -3.14 16.15
C TRP A 407 -1.34 -3.79 17.27
N GLU A 408 -2.00 -4.47 18.19
CA GLU A 408 -1.37 -5.06 19.38
C GLU A 408 -0.59 -6.35 19.07
N SER A 409 -1.04 -7.15 18.09
CA SER A 409 -0.50 -8.49 17.85
C SER A 409 0.27 -8.64 16.53
N LEU A 410 -0.10 -7.88 15.50
CA LEU A 410 0.42 -7.98 14.13
C LEU A 410 1.08 -6.67 13.66
N GLY A 411 1.33 -5.75 14.60
CA GLY A 411 1.83 -4.40 14.35
C GLY A 411 3.33 -4.33 14.08
N ILE A 412 3.98 -3.29 14.62
CA ILE A 412 5.38 -2.95 14.40
C ILE A 412 6.33 -3.99 15.01
N VAL A 413 6.03 -4.46 16.23
CA VAL A 413 6.78 -5.49 16.94
C VAL A 413 5.87 -6.67 17.18
N ARG A 414 6.32 -7.87 16.83
CA ARG A 414 5.53 -9.09 16.89
C ARG A 414 6.25 -10.15 17.72
N ASN A 415 5.49 -11.06 18.32
CA ASN A 415 6.03 -12.26 18.98
C ASN A 415 5.05 -13.42 18.82
N GLU A 416 5.55 -14.65 18.99
CA GLU A 416 4.76 -15.86 18.77
C GLU A 416 3.45 -15.89 19.57
N GLU A 417 3.50 -15.50 20.85
CA GLU A 417 2.34 -15.57 21.74
C GLU A 417 1.20 -14.66 21.24
N ALA A 418 1.51 -13.39 20.95
CA ALA A 418 0.54 -12.42 20.47
C ALA A 418 -0.03 -12.81 19.10
N ILE A 419 0.83 -13.26 18.18
CA ILE A 419 0.40 -13.71 16.84
C ILE A 419 -0.57 -14.90 16.94
N ARG A 420 -0.25 -15.90 17.78
CA ARG A 420 -1.13 -17.07 17.97
C ARG A 420 -2.49 -16.69 18.54
N LYS A 421 -2.55 -15.74 19.47
CA LYS A 421 -3.82 -15.20 20.00
C LYS A 421 -4.65 -14.55 18.90
N ALA A 422 -4.04 -13.75 18.03
CA ALA A 422 -4.75 -13.13 16.91
C ALA A 422 -5.29 -14.16 15.90
N ILE A 423 -4.49 -15.17 15.54
CA ILE A 423 -4.91 -16.27 14.65
C ILE A 423 -6.13 -17.01 15.23
N GLU A 424 -6.12 -17.29 16.54
CA GLU A 424 -7.21 -17.98 17.23
C GLU A 424 -8.55 -17.22 17.16
N VAL A 425 -8.49 -15.89 17.15
CA VAL A 425 -9.67 -15.04 16.93
C VAL A 425 -10.11 -15.14 15.46
N TYR A 426 -9.22 -14.84 14.52
CA TYR A 426 -9.60 -14.70 13.11
C TYR A 426 -10.03 -16.00 12.44
N ARG A 427 -9.53 -17.17 12.88
CA ARG A 427 -9.95 -18.47 12.33
C ARG A 427 -11.44 -18.77 12.52
N ARG A 428 -12.14 -18.03 13.38
CA ARG A 428 -13.57 -18.18 13.69
C ARG A 428 -14.47 -17.26 12.86
N HIS A 429 -13.90 -16.38 12.04
CA HIS A 429 -14.64 -15.38 11.27
C HIS A 429 -14.34 -15.49 9.76
N SER A 430 -15.32 -15.12 8.94
CA SER A 430 -15.29 -15.26 7.47
C SER A 430 -15.48 -13.94 6.71
N THR A 431 -15.54 -12.82 7.44
CA THR A 431 -15.54 -11.47 6.86
C THR A 431 -14.24 -11.21 6.10
N ASN A 432 -14.28 -10.33 5.11
CA ASN A 432 -13.11 -10.05 4.27
C ASN A 432 -11.93 -9.55 5.12
N GLU A 433 -12.21 -8.66 6.07
CA GLU A 433 -11.24 -8.05 6.98
C GLU A 433 -10.60 -9.09 7.92
N ALA A 434 -11.38 -10.06 8.40
CA ALA A 434 -10.87 -11.14 9.21
C ALA A 434 -9.99 -12.11 8.41
N ILE A 435 -10.36 -12.41 7.16
CA ILE A 435 -9.57 -13.26 6.26
C ILE A 435 -8.21 -12.62 5.97
N ILE A 436 -8.17 -11.32 5.67
CA ILE A 436 -6.92 -10.57 5.49
C ILE A 436 -6.08 -10.63 6.75
N SER A 437 -6.64 -10.28 7.90
CA SER A 437 -5.92 -10.31 9.19
C SER A 437 -5.44 -11.71 9.58
N HIS A 438 -6.19 -12.76 9.22
CA HIS A 438 -5.78 -14.15 9.41
C HIS A 438 -4.55 -14.50 8.57
N MET A 439 -4.52 -14.11 7.30
CA MET A 439 -3.34 -14.31 6.43
C MET A 439 -2.12 -13.53 6.94
N ILE A 440 -2.29 -12.29 7.42
CA ILE A 440 -1.21 -11.52 8.07
C ILE A 440 -0.66 -12.30 9.27
N GLY A 441 -1.54 -12.80 10.15
CA GLY A 441 -1.16 -13.55 11.33
C GLY A 441 -0.42 -14.85 11.00
N LEU A 442 -0.98 -15.66 10.09
CA LEU A 442 -0.36 -16.91 9.65
C LEU A 442 1.01 -16.68 9.03
N ALA A 443 1.14 -15.71 8.12
CA ALA A 443 2.43 -15.41 7.50
C ALA A 443 3.45 -14.89 8.52
N SER A 444 3.02 -14.05 9.47
CA SER A 444 3.88 -13.57 10.56
C SER A 444 4.32 -14.69 11.50
N LEU A 445 3.49 -15.71 11.71
CA LEU A 445 3.82 -16.89 12.51
C LEU A 445 4.82 -17.79 11.78
N ILE A 446 4.57 -18.03 10.49
CA ILE A 446 5.38 -18.88 9.61
C ILE A 446 6.79 -18.29 9.45
N ARG A 447 6.91 -16.96 9.25
CA ARG A 447 8.20 -16.28 9.14
C ARG A 447 8.89 -16.14 10.50
N SER A 448 9.78 -17.07 10.83
CA SER A 448 10.56 -17.10 12.07
C SER A 448 11.89 -16.33 11.95
N GLU A 449 11.83 -15.08 11.45
CA GLU A 449 12.94 -14.12 11.34
C GLU A 449 12.43 -12.68 11.46
N SER A 450 13.35 -11.71 11.48
CA SER A 450 13.05 -10.30 11.27
C SER A 450 13.70 -9.80 9.99
N ARG A 451 12.91 -9.25 9.06
CA ARG A 451 13.38 -8.77 7.76
C ARG A 451 12.55 -7.57 7.30
N GLY A 452 13.22 -6.49 6.93
CA GLY A 452 12.55 -5.27 6.47
C GLY A 452 11.55 -4.75 7.50
N VAL A 453 10.27 -4.63 7.11
CA VAL A 453 9.20 -4.15 8.01
C VAL A 453 8.56 -5.26 8.87
N HIS A 454 8.96 -6.51 8.68
CA HIS A 454 8.57 -7.62 9.53
C HIS A 454 9.58 -7.76 10.69
N PHE A 455 9.18 -7.42 11.91
CA PHE A 455 10.04 -7.55 13.08
C PHE A 455 9.41 -8.46 14.15
N ARG A 456 10.12 -9.53 14.49
CA ARG A 456 9.80 -10.52 15.52
C ARG A 456 10.77 -10.36 16.69
N SER A 457 10.31 -9.95 17.86
CA SER A 457 11.18 -9.77 19.03
C SER A 457 11.79 -11.08 19.52
N ASP A 458 11.13 -12.20 19.26
CA ASP A 458 11.57 -13.57 19.54
C ASP A 458 12.42 -14.18 18.41
N TYR A 459 12.52 -13.52 17.26
CA TYR A 459 13.43 -13.84 16.15
C TYR A 459 14.03 -12.54 15.57
N PRO A 460 14.88 -11.82 16.30
CA PRO A 460 15.27 -10.44 15.97
C PRO A 460 16.21 -10.31 14.77
N GLU A 461 16.81 -11.40 14.32
CA GLU A 461 17.81 -11.41 13.24
C GLU A 461 17.19 -11.78 11.88
N GLU A 462 17.78 -11.24 10.80
CA GLU A 462 17.57 -11.73 9.43
C GLU A 462 18.22 -13.11 9.29
N LYS A 463 17.51 -14.09 8.70
CA LYS A 463 18.05 -15.44 8.51
C LYS A 463 18.23 -15.77 7.03
N GLU A 464 19.38 -16.35 6.68
CA GLU A 464 19.72 -16.71 5.29
C GLU A 464 18.71 -17.68 4.66
N GLU A 465 18.16 -18.60 5.45
CA GLU A 465 17.17 -19.59 4.99
C GLU A 465 15.89 -18.97 4.44
N TRP A 466 15.60 -17.70 4.76
CA TRP A 466 14.43 -16.96 4.30
C TRP A 466 14.72 -16.02 3.11
N ASN A 467 15.97 -15.93 2.65
CA ASN A 467 16.31 -15.15 1.46
C ASN A 467 15.51 -15.64 0.25
N GLY A 468 14.83 -14.72 -0.44
CA GLY A 468 13.97 -15.03 -1.58
C GLY A 468 12.69 -15.81 -1.26
N LYS A 469 12.45 -16.23 0.00
CA LYS A 469 11.28 -17.03 0.37
C LYS A 469 10.06 -16.17 0.67
N ARG A 470 9.04 -16.35 -0.17
CA ARG A 470 7.70 -15.76 -0.01
C ARG A 470 6.76 -16.73 0.68
N ILE A 471 5.73 -16.18 1.31
CA ILE A 471 4.63 -16.97 1.86
C ILE A 471 3.41 -16.75 0.98
N TYR A 472 2.91 -17.81 0.38
CA TYR A 472 1.76 -17.82 -0.50
C TYR A 472 0.55 -18.41 0.21
N PHE A 473 -0.62 -17.84 -0.01
CA PHE A 473 -1.91 -18.38 0.38
C PHE A 473 -2.70 -18.78 -0.86
N LEU A 474 -3.27 -19.98 -0.80
CA LEU A 474 -4.24 -20.47 -1.77
C LEU A 474 -5.50 -20.95 -1.04
N MET A 475 -6.66 -20.73 -1.64
CA MET A 475 -7.91 -21.24 -1.09
C MET A 475 -8.02 -22.76 -1.31
N SER A 476 -8.29 -23.52 -0.25
CA SER A 476 -8.34 -24.99 -0.32
C SER A 476 -9.56 -25.55 -1.09
N ASN A 477 -10.66 -24.81 -1.19
CA ASN A 477 -11.87 -25.23 -1.89
C ASN A 477 -12.13 -24.37 -3.14
N LYS A 478 -12.07 -24.99 -4.33
CA LYS A 478 -12.35 -24.34 -5.63
C LYS A 478 -13.85 -24.12 -5.92
N GLU A 479 -14.75 -24.38 -4.97
CA GLU A 479 -16.21 -24.25 -5.15
C GLU A 479 -16.81 -22.98 -4.55
N TYR A 480 -16.02 -21.92 -4.34
CA TYR A 480 -16.57 -20.62 -3.93
C TYR A 480 -17.27 -19.94 -5.11
N GLY A 481 -18.54 -19.55 -4.96
CA GLY A 481 -19.32 -18.88 -6.01
C GLY A 481 -20.32 -19.78 -6.78
N ARG A 482 -20.58 -21.01 -6.32
CA ARG A 482 -21.76 -21.81 -6.73
C ARG A 482 -22.93 -21.57 -5.78
N LEU A 483 -23.51 -20.38 -5.82
CA LEU A 483 -24.89 -20.14 -5.38
C LEU A 483 -25.61 -19.31 -6.45
#